data_AF-A0A1H0FLG7-F1
#
_entry.id   AF-A0A1H0FLG7-F1
#
_cell.length_a   1.000
_cell.length_b   1.000
_cell.length_c   1.000
_cell.angle_alpha   90.00
_cell.angle_beta   90.00
_cell.angle_gamma   90.00
#
_symmetry.space_group_name_H-M   'P 1'
#
loop_
_entity.id
_entity.type
_entity.pdbx_description
1 polymer ?
#
loop_
_entity_poly.entity_id
_entity_poly.type
_entity_poly.pdbx_seq_one_letter_code
_entity_poly.pdbx_strand_id
1 'polypeptide(L)'
;MFGLIKKRRQPVEVVDVKSRTLNSFRGNYFIGQTDALIMEGQQQNAWGGVFNPAESGVILFLDIFAITNFSSQFFNMEIWVNPKLTGKGNTSSLVHPANLTLNPPTQPKVKLQYASQINEIPIGGVNVSNRIVPPNSTFMSDSNKGGIVIPPGGSFAIFLKSPGPFIYESRIVFRWWEEKNSVGGQQ
;
A
#
# COMPACT_ATOMS: atom_id res chain seq x y z
N MET A 1 11.47 -58.24 -23.80
CA MET A 1 10.60 -57.05 -23.91
C MET A 1 10.10 -56.70 -22.51
N PHE A 2 10.74 -55.76 -21.81
CA PHE A 2 10.23 -55.19 -20.55
C PHE A 2 10.58 -53.71 -20.52
N GLY A 3 9.55 -52.87 -20.62
CA GLY A 3 9.65 -51.43 -20.78
C GLY A 3 10.02 -50.70 -19.49
N LEU A 4 10.92 -49.73 -19.61
CA LEU A 4 11.18 -48.71 -18.60
C LEU A 4 9.92 -47.86 -18.38
N ILE A 5 9.16 -48.14 -17.32
CA ILE A 5 8.10 -47.24 -16.87
C ILE A 5 8.77 -46.03 -16.22
N LYS A 6 8.84 -44.92 -16.95
CA LYS A 6 9.19 -43.60 -16.40
C LYS A 6 8.17 -43.25 -15.30
N LYS A 7 8.61 -43.17 -14.04
CA LYS A 7 7.83 -42.53 -12.97
C LYS A 7 7.45 -41.12 -13.45
N ARG A 8 6.16 -40.86 -13.66
CA ARG A 8 5.65 -39.49 -13.86
C ARG A 8 5.96 -38.71 -12.60
N ARG A 9 6.70 -37.60 -12.72
CA ARG A 9 6.84 -36.65 -11.61
C ARG A 9 5.44 -36.14 -11.30
N GLN A 10 4.94 -36.49 -10.12
CA GLN A 10 3.72 -35.90 -9.56
C GLN A 10 3.92 -34.37 -9.49
N PRO A 11 2.87 -33.56 -9.70
CA PRO A 11 2.95 -32.12 -9.46
C PRO A 11 3.48 -31.87 -8.06
N VAL A 12 4.42 -30.95 -7.91
CA VAL A 12 4.82 -30.46 -6.59
C VAL A 12 3.71 -29.53 -6.12
N GLU A 13 3.13 -29.81 -4.96
CA GLU A 13 2.27 -28.86 -4.27
C GLU A 13 3.13 -27.65 -3.85
N VAL A 14 2.84 -26.50 -4.45
CA VAL A 14 3.56 -25.27 -4.19
C VAL A 14 2.78 -24.51 -3.11
N VAL A 15 3.42 -24.31 -1.95
CA VAL A 15 2.87 -23.50 -0.86
C VAL A 15 2.81 -22.04 -1.31
N ASP A 16 1.62 -21.42 -1.26
CA ASP A 16 1.47 -19.97 -1.32
C ASP A 16 1.93 -19.40 0.02
N VAL A 17 3.23 -19.13 0.13
CA VAL A 17 3.97 -18.96 1.39
C VAL A 17 3.38 -17.85 2.29
N LYS A 18 2.54 -16.94 1.76
CA LYS A 18 1.93 -15.82 2.51
C LYS A 18 0.51 -15.48 2.04
N SER A 19 -0.37 -16.47 1.93
CA SER A 19 -1.74 -16.22 1.46
C SER A 19 -2.45 -15.13 2.28
N ARG A 20 -3.15 -14.22 1.60
CA ARG A 20 -3.95 -13.15 2.23
C ARG A 20 -4.88 -13.71 3.30
N THR A 21 -5.51 -14.84 3.00
CA THR A 21 -6.39 -15.58 3.91
C THR A 21 -5.70 -15.95 5.22
N LEU A 22 -4.47 -16.49 5.15
CA LEU A 22 -3.72 -16.85 6.36
C LEU A 22 -3.40 -15.61 7.21
N ASN A 23 -2.97 -14.53 6.57
CA ASN A 23 -2.66 -13.29 7.27
C ASN A 23 -3.90 -12.62 7.87
N SER A 24 -5.06 -12.75 7.23
CA SER A 24 -6.35 -12.38 7.83
C SER A 24 -6.62 -13.22 9.07
N PHE A 25 -6.59 -14.56 9.00
CA PHE A 25 -6.82 -15.41 10.18
C PHE A 25 -5.88 -15.07 11.35
N ARG A 26 -4.62 -14.73 11.07
CA ARG A 26 -3.63 -14.31 12.08
C ARG A 26 -3.86 -12.91 12.64
N GLY A 27 -4.76 -12.12 12.08
CA GLY A 27 -5.00 -10.73 12.47
C GLY A 27 -3.92 -9.77 12.00
N ASN A 28 -3.11 -10.18 11.02
CA ASN A 28 -1.97 -9.40 10.53
C ASN A 28 -2.27 -8.69 9.21
N TYR A 29 -3.43 -8.94 8.60
CA TYR A 29 -3.87 -8.27 7.38
C TYR A 29 -4.77 -7.09 7.73
N PHE A 30 -4.44 -5.92 7.20
CA PHE A 30 -5.05 -4.64 7.52
C PHE A 30 -5.64 -3.99 6.28
N ILE A 31 -6.72 -3.25 6.50
CA ILE A 31 -7.34 -2.38 5.50
C ILE A 31 -7.36 -0.99 6.11
N GLY A 32 -6.94 0.01 5.35
CA GLY A 32 -6.98 1.39 5.80
C GLY A 32 -7.23 2.36 4.67
N GLN A 33 -7.75 3.54 5.00
CA GLN A 33 -7.95 4.62 4.05
C GLN A 33 -7.47 5.96 4.61
N THR A 34 -7.14 6.89 3.71
CA THR A 34 -6.94 8.30 4.08
C THR A 34 -8.28 8.96 4.42
N ASP A 35 -8.23 10.10 5.09
CA ASP A 35 -9.34 11.06 5.00
C ASP A 35 -9.41 11.66 3.58
N ALA A 36 -10.35 12.57 3.36
CA ALA A 36 -10.49 13.26 2.08
C ALA A 36 -9.20 14.03 1.74
N LEU A 37 -8.61 13.70 0.60
CA LEU A 37 -7.48 14.40 0.03
C LEU A 37 -7.98 15.52 -0.87
N ILE A 38 -7.74 16.76 -0.47
CA ILE A 38 -8.20 17.95 -1.17
C ILE A 38 -7.00 18.66 -1.79
N MET A 39 -7.11 18.97 -3.09
CA MET A 39 -6.18 19.82 -3.82
C MET A 39 -7.00 20.93 -4.46
N GLU A 40 -6.74 22.19 -4.12
CA GLU A 40 -7.51 23.34 -4.63
C GLU A 40 -6.59 24.46 -5.11
N GLY A 41 -6.83 24.96 -6.32
CA GLY A 41 -6.03 26.04 -6.88
C GLY A 41 -4.75 25.53 -7.55
N GLN A 42 -3.84 26.44 -7.87
CA GLN A 42 -2.68 26.12 -8.69
C GLN A 42 -1.60 25.40 -7.88
N GLN A 43 -1.02 24.35 -8.50
CA GLN A 43 0.14 23.62 -7.97
C GLN A 43 -0.08 22.99 -6.58
N GLN A 44 -1.33 22.73 -6.21
CA GLN A 44 -1.63 21.97 -4.99
C GLN A 44 -1.64 20.48 -5.27
N ASN A 45 -0.96 19.73 -4.43
CA ASN A 45 -0.79 18.30 -4.49
C ASN A 45 -1.30 17.66 -3.20
N ALA A 46 -1.41 16.34 -3.21
CA ALA A 46 -1.74 15.54 -2.05
C ALA A 46 -0.96 14.22 -2.09
N TRP A 47 -0.85 13.54 -0.96
CA TRP A 47 -0.31 12.19 -0.94
C TRP A 47 -0.95 11.35 0.14
N GLY A 48 -0.93 10.04 -0.07
CA GLY A 48 -1.21 9.03 0.93
C GLY A 48 -0.19 7.91 0.82
N GLY A 49 0.24 7.36 1.94
CA GLY A 49 1.25 6.32 1.96
C GLY A 49 1.21 5.45 3.21
N VAL A 50 1.89 4.32 3.11
CA VAL A 50 2.14 3.41 4.23
C VAL A 50 3.63 3.46 4.58
N PHE A 51 3.89 3.73 5.86
CA PHE A 51 5.23 3.95 6.41
C PHE A 51 5.50 2.88 7.43
N ASN A 52 6.61 2.16 7.25
CA ASN A 52 7.06 1.16 8.19
C ASN A 52 8.12 1.80 9.10
N PRO A 53 7.81 2.13 10.37
CA PRO A 53 8.81 2.72 11.27
C PRO A 53 10.05 1.82 11.43
N ALA A 54 11.22 2.41 11.65
CA ALA A 54 12.48 1.66 11.76
C ALA A 54 12.46 0.66 12.93
N GLU A 55 11.76 1.02 13.99
CA GLU A 55 11.58 0.29 15.24
C GLU A 55 10.37 -0.66 15.24
N SER A 56 9.65 -0.80 14.12
CA SER A 56 8.41 -1.58 14.06
C SER A 56 8.61 -3.08 14.35
N GLY A 57 9.79 -3.62 14.02
CA GLY A 57 10.08 -5.05 14.09
C GLY A 57 9.19 -5.90 13.17
N VAL A 58 8.56 -5.29 12.16
CA VAL A 58 7.75 -5.99 11.15
C VAL A 58 8.18 -5.63 9.73
N ILE A 59 7.97 -6.56 8.82
CA ILE A 59 8.05 -6.34 7.38
C ILE A 59 6.62 -6.09 6.89
N LEU A 60 6.45 -5.02 6.11
CA LEU A 60 5.19 -4.67 5.47
C LEU A 60 5.15 -5.33 4.09
N PHE A 61 4.07 -6.06 3.82
CA PHE A 61 3.76 -6.60 2.50
C PHE A 61 2.55 -5.88 1.94
N LEU A 62 2.76 -5.07 0.90
CA LEU A 62 1.67 -4.36 0.24
C LEU A 62 0.90 -5.35 -0.64
N ASP A 63 -0.41 -5.45 -0.41
CA ASP A 63 -1.29 -6.27 -1.23
C ASP A 63 -1.84 -5.47 -2.41
N ILE A 64 -2.65 -4.45 -2.10
CA ILE A 64 -3.24 -3.57 -3.10
C ILE A 64 -3.37 -2.16 -2.56
N PHE A 65 -3.49 -1.22 -3.49
CA PHE A 65 -4.02 0.11 -3.22
C PHE A 65 -5.15 0.43 -4.20
N ALA A 66 -6.05 1.29 -3.77
CA ALA A 66 -7.08 1.88 -4.62
C ALA A 66 -7.14 3.38 -4.40
N ILE A 67 -7.46 4.12 -5.45
CA ILE A 67 -7.57 5.57 -5.43
C ILE A 67 -8.90 5.92 -6.09
N THR A 68 -9.75 6.61 -5.36
CA THR A 68 -11.01 7.12 -5.89
C THR A 68 -10.87 8.61 -6.16
N ASN A 69 -11.17 9.02 -7.38
CA ASN A 69 -11.30 10.41 -7.80
C ASN A 69 -12.78 10.80 -7.75
N PHE A 70 -13.14 11.70 -6.85
CA PHE A 70 -14.51 12.23 -6.70
C PHE A 70 -14.73 13.52 -7.49
N SER A 71 -13.70 14.02 -8.17
CA SER A 71 -13.77 15.26 -8.93
C SER A 71 -14.20 15.03 -10.38
N SER A 72 -14.68 16.12 -11.01
CA SER A 72 -15.05 16.15 -12.42
C SER A 72 -13.85 16.22 -13.38
N GLN A 73 -12.63 16.34 -12.84
CA GLN A 73 -11.38 16.45 -13.60
C GLN A 73 -10.50 15.22 -13.36
N PHE A 74 -9.65 14.88 -14.32
CA PHE A 74 -8.63 13.87 -14.07
C PHE A 74 -7.50 14.47 -13.23
N PHE A 75 -6.76 13.62 -12.51
CA PHE A 75 -5.47 14.01 -11.96
C PHE A 75 -4.41 12.95 -12.24
N ASN A 76 -3.15 13.35 -12.13
CA ASN A 76 -2.04 12.41 -12.28
C ASN A 76 -1.70 11.82 -10.91
N MET A 77 -1.39 10.53 -10.88
CA MET A 77 -0.81 9.88 -9.72
C MET A 77 0.59 9.38 -10.04
N GLU A 78 1.47 9.43 -9.06
CA GLU A 78 2.82 8.92 -9.09
C GLU A 78 2.99 7.92 -7.95
N ILE A 79 3.63 6.78 -8.23
CA ILE A 79 3.89 5.71 -7.28
C ILE A 79 5.35 5.79 -6.87
N TRP A 80 5.59 5.98 -5.58
CA TRP A 80 6.91 6.20 -5.02
C TRP A 80 7.29 5.15 -3.98
N VAL A 81 8.54 4.69 -4.04
CA VAL A 81 9.17 3.81 -3.04
C VAL A 81 10.23 4.60 -2.28
N ASN A 82 10.16 4.56 -0.95
CA ASN A 82 11.01 5.29 -0.01
C ASN A 82 11.16 6.80 -0.31
N PRO A 83 10.12 7.54 -0.74
CA PRO A 83 10.26 8.98 -0.90
C PRO A 83 10.37 9.64 0.47
N LYS A 84 11.08 10.77 0.51
CA LYS A 84 10.88 11.77 1.56
C LYS A 84 9.76 12.69 1.11
N LEU A 85 8.62 12.58 1.78
CA LEU A 85 7.46 13.42 1.55
C LEU A 85 7.51 14.64 2.48
N THR A 86 7.11 15.76 1.92
CA THR A 86 6.97 17.07 2.55
C THR A 86 5.53 17.28 3.01
N GLY A 87 5.34 18.29 3.87
CA GLY A 87 4.09 18.48 4.61
C GLY A 87 4.05 17.62 5.88
N LYS A 88 3.38 18.14 6.92
CA LYS A 88 3.16 17.39 8.16
C LYS A 88 2.09 16.32 7.89
N GLY A 89 2.53 15.11 7.55
CA GLY A 89 1.62 13.98 7.32
C GLY A 89 0.78 13.67 8.55
N ASN A 90 -0.54 13.58 8.37
CA ASN A 90 -1.48 13.13 9.38
C ASN A 90 -1.54 11.61 9.36
N THR A 91 -1.56 10.98 10.53
CA THR A 91 -1.79 9.53 10.62
C THR A 91 -3.29 9.28 10.59
N SER A 92 -3.74 8.40 9.69
CA SER A 92 -5.15 8.05 9.59
C SER A 92 -5.59 7.20 10.79
N SER A 93 -6.76 7.51 11.33
CA SER A 93 -7.46 6.68 12.32
C SER A 93 -8.35 5.60 11.66
N LEU A 94 -8.49 5.63 10.32
CA LEU A 94 -9.36 4.74 9.55
C LEU A 94 -8.58 3.51 9.09
N VAL A 95 -7.99 2.79 10.05
CA VAL A 95 -7.26 1.54 9.82
C VAL A 95 -7.80 0.46 10.74
N HIS A 96 -8.07 -0.73 10.20
CA HIS A 96 -8.60 -1.86 10.97
C HIS A 96 -8.04 -3.20 10.47
N PRO A 97 -7.79 -4.19 11.36
CA PRO A 97 -7.51 -5.55 10.92
C PRO A 97 -8.72 -6.15 10.19
N ALA A 98 -8.48 -6.93 9.13
CA ALA A 98 -9.55 -7.57 8.38
C ALA A 98 -10.25 -8.72 9.14
N ASN A 99 -9.64 -9.21 10.21
CA ASN A 99 -10.23 -10.23 11.07
C ASN A 99 -10.90 -9.62 12.29
N LEU A 100 -12.24 -9.64 12.26
CA LEU A 100 -13.10 -9.11 13.30
C LEU A 100 -13.37 -10.11 14.45
N THR A 101 -12.85 -11.34 14.37
CA THR A 101 -13.06 -12.36 15.42
C THR A 101 -12.07 -12.24 16.58
N LEU A 102 -11.02 -11.43 16.44
CA LEU A 102 -9.99 -11.22 17.47
C LEU A 102 -10.41 -10.10 18.43
N ASN A 103 -10.30 -10.35 19.73
CA ASN A 103 -10.61 -9.38 20.77
C ASN A 103 -9.48 -9.36 21.84
N PRO A 104 -8.76 -8.24 22.02
CA PRO A 104 -8.90 -6.98 21.29
C PRO A 104 -8.45 -7.11 19.82
N PRO A 105 -8.92 -6.23 18.92
CA PRO A 105 -8.42 -6.17 17.55
C PRO A 105 -6.91 -5.88 17.52
N THR A 106 -6.17 -6.61 16.68
CA THR A 106 -4.75 -6.35 16.44
C THR A 106 -4.55 -4.93 15.94
N GLN A 107 -3.55 -4.23 16.49
CA GLN A 107 -3.17 -2.89 16.05
C GLN A 107 -2.04 -2.96 15.02
N PRO A 108 -2.11 -2.20 13.91
CA PRO A 108 -1.03 -2.14 12.92
C PRO A 108 0.18 -1.40 13.50
N LYS A 109 1.39 -1.85 13.16
CA LYS A 109 2.63 -1.13 13.45
C LYS A 109 3.02 -0.19 12.32
N VAL A 110 2.63 -0.53 11.09
CA VAL A 110 2.72 0.33 9.92
C VAL A 110 1.74 1.48 10.08
N LYS A 111 2.19 2.69 9.72
CA LYS A 111 1.37 3.89 9.79
C LYS A 111 0.87 4.25 8.41
N LEU A 112 -0.45 4.34 8.25
CA LEU A 112 -1.06 4.99 7.09
C LEU A 112 -1.06 6.50 7.34
N GLN A 113 -0.35 7.25 6.51
CA GLN A 113 -0.25 8.70 6.62
C GLN A 113 -0.65 9.40 5.34
N TYR A 114 -1.07 10.65 5.46
CA TYR A 114 -1.52 11.44 4.31
C TYR A 114 -1.36 12.94 4.53
N ALA A 115 -1.33 13.70 3.43
CA ALA A 115 -1.38 15.16 3.45
C ALA A 115 -2.11 15.70 2.22
N SER A 116 -2.72 16.87 2.38
CA SER A 116 -3.49 17.61 1.37
C SER A 116 -2.95 19.03 1.27
N GLN A 117 -3.26 19.73 0.18
CA GLN A 117 -2.89 21.14 -0.01
C GLN A 117 -1.40 21.43 0.22
N ILE A 118 -0.54 20.63 -0.42
CA ILE A 118 0.92 20.81 -0.39
C ILE A 118 1.42 21.29 -1.75
N ASN A 119 2.45 22.14 -1.77
CA ASN A 119 3.04 22.66 -3.00
C ASN A 119 4.37 21.98 -3.36
N GLU A 120 4.94 21.23 -2.43
CA GLU A 120 6.20 20.53 -2.61
C GLU A 120 6.01 19.16 -3.29
N ILE A 121 7.09 18.64 -3.87
CA ILE A 121 7.13 17.35 -4.55
C ILE A 121 7.96 16.32 -3.77
N PRO A 122 7.76 15.01 -3.98
CA PRO A 122 8.59 13.98 -3.35
C PRO A 122 10.06 14.15 -3.71
N ILE A 123 10.95 13.98 -2.73
CA ILE A 123 12.41 14.01 -2.91
C ILE A 123 13.04 12.71 -2.43
N GLY A 124 14.14 12.30 -3.06
CA GLY A 124 14.72 10.97 -2.82
C GLY A 124 13.77 9.84 -3.23
N GLY A 125 14.08 8.61 -2.81
CA GLY A 125 13.33 7.43 -3.23
C GLY A 125 13.36 7.21 -4.75
N VAL A 126 12.40 6.43 -5.25
CA VAL A 126 12.24 6.13 -6.69
C VAL A 126 10.77 6.23 -7.07
N ASN A 127 10.47 7.03 -8.10
CA ASN A 127 9.18 6.97 -8.79
C ASN A 127 9.18 5.76 -9.72
N VAL A 128 8.34 4.77 -9.42
CA VAL A 128 8.29 3.49 -10.16
C VAL A 128 7.14 3.44 -11.18
N SER A 129 6.20 4.39 -11.12
CA SER A 129 5.10 4.45 -12.08
C SER A 129 4.29 5.72 -12.01
N ASN A 130 3.84 6.19 -13.17
CA ASN A 130 2.84 7.25 -13.28
C ASN A 130 1.56 6.69 -13.90
N ARG A 131 0.39 7.17 -13.45
CA ARG A 131 -0.91 6.87 -14.05
C ARG A 131 -1.80 8.11 -14.04
N ILE A 132 -2.82 8.10 -14.88
CA ILE A 132 -3.91 9.07 -14.86
C ILE A 132 -5.08 8.42 -14.11
N VAL A 133 -5.71 9.15 -13.19
CA VAL A 133 -6.95 8.74 -12.53
C VAL A 133 -8.11 9.52 -13.16
N PRO A 134 -8.98 8.86 -13.96
CA PRO A 134 -10.08 9.54 -14.63
C PRO A 134 -11.06 10.21 -13.64
N PRO A 135 -11.84 11.21 -14.09
CA PRO A 135 -12.93 11.79 -13.29
C PRO A 135 -13.90 10.74 -12.78
N ASN A 136 -14.45 10.93 -11.58
CA ASN A 136 -15.53 10.09 -11.01
C ASN A 136 -15.26 8.58 -11.12
N SER A 137 -14.02 8.16 -10.89
CA SER A 137 -13.58 6.78 -11.10
C SER A 137 -12.76 6.26 -9.93
N THR A 138 -12.61 4.94 -9.85
CA THR A 138 -11.67 4.30 -8.92
C THR A 138 -10.64 3.54 -9.71
N PHE A 139 -9.37 3.90 -9.52
CA PHE A 139 -8.24 3.11 -9.97
C PHE A 139 -7.88 2.10 -8.87
N MET A 140 -7.66 0.84 -9.22
CA MET A 140 -7.22 -0.20 -8.29
C MET A 140 -5.99 -0.90 -8.85
N SER A 141 -4.98 -1.13 -8.01
CA SER A 141 -3.77 -1.84 -8.41
C SER A 141 -4.04 -3.33 -8.63
N ASP A 142 -3.31 -3.95 -9.55
CA ASP A 142 -3.36 -5.40 -9.76
C ASP A 142 -2.83 -6.16 -8.54
N SER A 143 -3.54 -7.19 -8.10
CA SER A 143 -3.14 -8.03 -6.95
C SER A 143 -2.23 -9.22 -7.33
N ASN A 144 -1.52 -9.11 -8.45
CA ASN A 144 -0.90 -10.26 -9.13
C ASN A 144 0.38 -10.75 -8.43
N LYS A 145 0.27 -11.46 -7.30
CA LYS A 145 1.24 -12.37 -6.64
C LYS A 145 2.71 -11.91 -6.44
N GLY A 146 3.12 -10.77 -6.99
CA GLY A 146 4.36 -10.06 -6.75
C GLY A 146 4.01 -8.83 -5.92
N GLY A 147 4.24 -8.94 -4.61
CA GLY A 147 3.97 -7.85 -3.67
C GLY A 147 5.18 -6.92 -3.53
N ILE A 148 4.93 -5.67 -3.15
CA ILE A 148 5.98 -4.77 -2.69
C ILE A 148 6.26 -5.09 -1.23
N VAL A 149 7.51 -5.44 -0.92
CA VAL A 149 7.97 -5.79 0.42
C VAL A 149 8.79 -4.64 0.97
N ILE A 150 8.37 -4.10 2.11
CA ILE A 150 8.93 -2.88 2.69
C ILE A 150 9.50 -3.20 4.07
N PRO A 151 10.82 -3.14 4.26
CA PRO A 151 11.45 -3.41 5.55
C PRO A 151 11.17 -2.28 6.55
N PRO A 152 11.48 -2.48 7.85
CA PRO A 152 11.51 -1.38 8.81
C PRO A 152 12.33 -0.20 8.28
N GLY A 153 11.81 1.01 8.43
CA GLY A 153 12.38 2.27 7.92
C GLY A 153 12.01 2.60 6.47
N GLY A 154 11.34 1.70 5.75
CA GLY A 154 10.89 1.93 4.38
C GLY A 154 9.46 2.49 4.29
N SER A 155 9.08 2.93 3.08
CA SER A 155 7.75 3.44 2.80
C SER A 155 7.31 3.22 1.34
N PHE A 156 6.00 3.26 1.14
CA PHE A 156 5.36 3.33 -0.18
C PHE A 156 4.33 4.45 -0.16
N ALA A 157 4.36 5.30 -1.17
CA ALA A 157 3.46 6.44 -1.24
C ALA A 157 2.90 6.63 -2.65
N ILE A 158 1.70 7.19 -2.67
CA ILE A 158 1.02 7.62 -3.87
C ILE A 158 0.91 9.13 -3.78
N PHE A 159 1.55 9.81 -4.73
CA PHE A 159 1.55 11.26 -4.83
C PHE A 159 0.59 11.70 -5.93
N LEU A 160 -0.29 12.65 -5.64
CA LEU A 160 -1.36 13.12 -6.51
C LEU A 160 -1.06 14.54 -6.97
N LYS A 161 -1.16 14.78 -8.27
CA LYS A 161 -0.84 16.06 -8.91
C LYS A 161 -2.05 16.62 -9.62
N SER A 162 -2.47 17.80 -9.19
CA SER A 162 -3.49 18.57 -9.90
C SER A 162 -2.94 19.10 -11.24
N PRO A 163 -3.60 18.84 -12.38
CA PRO A 163 -3.18 19.39 -13.67
C PRO A 163 -3.59 20.87 -13.87
N GLY A 164 -4.45 21.42 -13.03
CA GLY A 164 -5.01 22.76 -13.21
C GLY A 164 -5.72 23.28 -11.95
N PRO A 165 -6.27 24.50 -11.97
CA PRO A 165 -6.71 25.25 -10.79
C PRO A 165 -8.06 24.82 -10.20
N PHE A 166 -8.52 23.61 -10.49
CA PHE A 166 -9.80 23.09 -10.01
C PHE A 166 -9.70 22.56 -8.57
N ILE A 167 -10.85 22.20 -8.00
CA ILE A 167 -10.93 21.44 -6.75
C ILE A 167 -10.94 19.95 -7.10
N TYR A 168 -9.99 19.22 -6.55
CA TYR A 168 -9.91 17.77 -6.64
C TYR A 168 -10.15 17.17 -5.26
N GLU A 169 -11.07 16.23 -5.17
CA GLU A 169 -11.26 15.38 -4.00
C GLU A 169 -10.89 13.94 -4.37
N SER A 170 -10.12 13.30 -3.51
CA SER A 170 -9.80 11.88 -3.65
C SER A 170 -9.69 11.18 -2.30
N ARG A 171 -9.69 9.85 -2.33
CA ARG A 171 -9.33 9.01 -1.18
C ARG A 171 -8.42 7.89 -1.65
N ILE A 172 -7.48 7.49 -0.80
CA ILE A 172 -6.58 6.38 -1.07
C ILE A 172 -6.81 5.29 -0.04
N VAL A 173 -7.03 4.07 -0.52
CA VAL A 173 -7.17 2.86 0.28
C VAL A 173 -5.92 2.02 0.11
N PHE A 174 -5.39 1.50 1.21
CA PHE A 174 -4.30 0.53 1.23
C PHE A 174 -4.77 -0.77 1.89
N ARG A 175 -4.28 -1.89 1.37
CA ARG A 175 -4.32 -3.18 2.04
C ARG A 175 -2.93 -3.75 2.12
N TRP A 176 -2.57 -4.24 3.29
CA TRP A 176 -1.26 -4.80 3.55
C TRP A 176 -1.35 -5.86 4.62
N TRP A 177 -0.29 -6.62 4.80
CA TRP A 177 -0.11 -7.38 6.02
C TRP A 177 1.28 -7.16 6.62
N GLU A 178 1.37 -7.45 7.91
CA GLU A 178 2.59 -7.31 8.69
C GLU A 178 3.11 -8.67 9.12
N GLU A 179 4.40 -8.91 8.93
CA GLU A 179 5.06 -10.11 9.45
C GLU A 179 6.21 -9.73 10.34
N LYS A 180 6.42 -10.48 11.43
CA LYS A 180 7.56 -10.25 12.30
C LYS A 180 8.86 -10.34 11.49
N ASN A 181 9.71 -9.34 11.64
CA ASN A 181 11.04 -9.37 11.08
C ASN A 181 11.89 -10.34 11.91
N SER A 182 11.90 -11.61 11.53
CA SER A 182 12.73 -12.63 12.16
C SER A 182 14.18 -12.48 11.70
N VAL A 183 14.86 -11.43 12.17
CA VAL A 183 16.33 -11.42 12.18
C VAL A 183 16.74 -12.26 13.40
N GLY A 184 16.90 -13.57 13.19
CA GLY A 184 17.29 -14.50 14.25
C GLY A 184 16.70 -15.91 14.12
N GLY A 185 17.00 -16.59 13.02
CA GLY A 185 17.02 -18.06 12.97
C GLY A 185 18.48 -18.50 13.02
N GLN A 186 18.80 -19.42 13.93
CA GLN A 186 20.12 -19.78 14.46
C GLN A 186 21.24 -19.96 13.41
N GLN A 187 22.43 -19.46 13.77
CA GLN A 187 23.72 -20.03 13.34
C GLN A 187 23.89 -21.44 13.92
#